data_AF-A0A3N0YKK3-F1
#
_entry.id   AF-A0A3N0YKK3-F1
#
_cell.length_a   1.000
_cell.length_b   1.000
_cell.length_c   1.000
_cell.angle_alpha   90.00
_cell.angle_beta   90.00
_cell.angle_gamma   90.00
#
_symmetry.space_group_name_H-M   'P 1'
#
loop_
_entity.id
_entity.type
_entity.pdbx_description
1 polymer ?
#
loop_
_entity_poly.entity_id
_entity_poly.type
_entity_poly.pdbx_seq_one_letter_code
_entity_poly.pdbx_strand_id
1 'polypeptide(L)'
;METKRKKYDLTFKLTVVKFAEQNSGEAAARHFSVDPKRVREWRKNKAELQRLSEEDDKRARLRGGGRKKASEELEVSVCEWIHSMRAKHLRVSRKMIRAKAKEVYATVSDGRDEESFTASAGWLDKFLRRNDFSVRRRKTVAQKDAKHFTEKLVNFVTYTTRIIKAKKIQPKNIIAMDETAVWFDMVCSTTVDARGARSVPLKTTGHEKSHLTVVLAAKADGTKLKPYIVFKGGIKEVKLMQNISGVVVATSKNGWMNEELTADWLRRVVGKLNFAPRLLAWDSYRCHISAATKAELKRGYNITTAVIPSGCTKYIQAPDVVWNQPFKASLHESYDNWMAGDVDKEYTAGGNMRAPARRLLVSWVLQAWEKLDTERLKNSLKVCGLTVASDGSEDHLIHCFKEGEPCASGRELLVQGRQAELAEAGEGEVEESDVEEEFANELVIEDRGDDDSDE
;
A
#
# COMPACT_ATOMS: atom_id res chain seq x y z
N MET A 1 -7.51 -34.37 41.35
CA MET A 1 -6.54 -33.35 40.90
C MET A 1 -6.19 -33.62 39.44
N GLU A 2 -6.59 -32.74 38.52
CA GLU A 2 -6.21 -32.84 37.10
C GLU A 2 -4.70 -32.64 36.96
N THR A 3 -3.96 -33.72 36.70
CA THR A 3 -2.55 -33.65 36.34
C THR A 3 -2.42 -33.01 34.95
N LYS A 4 -2.01 -31.73 34.90
CA LYS A 4 -1.64 -31.05 33.64
C LYS A 4 -0.68 -31.94 32.84
N ARG A 5 -1.04 -32.28 31.60
CA ARG A 5 -0.16 -33.01 30.68
C ARG A 5 1.14 -32.23 30.47
N LYS A 6 2.26 -32.75 31.01
CA LYS A 6 3.60 -32.21 30.77
C LYS A 6 4.06 -32.49 29.34
N LYS A 7 4.52 -31.45 28.64
CA LYS A 7 5.14 -31.51 27.30
C LYS A 7 6.66 -31.61 27.48
N TYR A 8 7.30 -32.53 26.76
CA TYR A 8 8.75 -32.75 26.78
C TYR A 8 9.28 -32.64 25.35
N ASP A 9 10.29 -31.80 25.12
CA ASP A 9 10.99 -31.70 23.82
C ASP A 9 11.96 -32.87 23.59
N LEU A 10 12.53 -32.98 22.39
CA LEU A 10 13.41 -34.08 22.00
C LEU A 10 14.72 -34.05 22.78
N THR A 11 15.31 -32.87 23.00
CA THR A 11 16.54 -32.68 23.78
C THR A 11 16.39 -33.18 25.22
N PHE A 12 15.27 -32.85 25.88
CA PHE A 12 14.97 -33.34 27.21
C PHE A 12 14.82 -34.87 27.22
N LYS A 13 14.10 -35.44 26.26
CA LYS A 13 13.93 -36.91 26.16
C LYS A 13 15.26 -37.62 25.97
N LEU A 14 16.15 -37.08 25.13
CA LEU A 14 17.48 -37.65 24.89
C LEU A 14 18.38 -37.54 26.13
N THR A 15 18.30 -36.44 26.88
CA THR A 15 18.98 -36.29 28.17
C THR A 15 18.51 -37.36 29.17
N VAL A 16 17.20 -37.56 29.27
CA VAL A 16 16.61 -38.61 30.14
C VAL A 16 17.04 -40.01 29.70
N VAL A 17 17.07 -40.27 28.39
CA VAL A 17 17.54 -41.56 27.84
C VAL A 17 19.02 -41.78 28.14
N LYS A 18 19.89 -40.78 27.93
CA LYS A 18 21.32 -40.86 28.22
C LYS A 18 21.59 -41.15 29.70
N PHE A 19 20.86 -40.47 30.60
CA PHE A 19 20.95 -40.72 32.04
C PHE A 19 20.44 -42.12 32.41
N ALA A 20 19.36 -42.58 31.77
CA ALA A 20 18.82 -43.93 31.99
C ALA A 20 19.73 -45.06 31.47
N GLU A 21 20.63 -44.77 30.52
CA GLU A 21 21.64 -45.71 30.01
C GLU A 21 22.85 -45.80 30.93
N GLN A 22 23.25 -44.68 31.54
CA GLN A 22 24.34 -44.64 32.52
C GLN A 22 23.92 -45.16 33.91
N ASN A 23 22.62 -45.22 34.17
CA ASN A 23 22.04 -45.66 35.43
C ASN A 23 20.96 -46.73 35.17
N SER A 24 19.76 -46.55 35.73
CA SER A 24 18.57 -47.35 35.45
C SER A 24 17.39 -46.49 35.02
N GLY A 25 16.38 -47.10 34.39
CA GLY A 25 15.16 -46.41 33.97
C GLY A 25 14.40 -45.81 35.15
N GLU A 26 14.38 -46.53 36.27
CA GLU A 26 13.76 -46.15 37.54
C GLU A 26 14.54 -45.02 38.24
N ALA A 27 15.87 -44.99 38.11
CA ALA A 27 16.69 -43.87 38.58
C ALA A 27 16.42 -42.60 37.75
N ALA A 28 16.33 -42.73 36.42
CA ALA A 28 16.00 -41.61 35.54
C ALA A 28 14.58 -41.07 35.78
N ALA A 29 13.61 -41.95 35.97
CA ALA A 29 12.22 -41.57 36.27
C ALA A 29 12.13 -40.72 37.55
N ARG A 30 12.85 -41.12 38.61
CA ARG A 30 12.93 -40.35 39.87
C ARG A 30 13.68 -39.04 39.70
N HIS A 31 14.85 -39.07 39.06
CA HIS A 31 15.70 -37.89 38.89
C HIS A 31 15.01 -36.78 38.08
N PHE A 32 14.33 -37.13 36.99
CA PHE A 32 13.66 -36.16 36.12
C PHE A 32 12.17 -35.98 36.42
N SER A 33 11.62 -36.66 37.44
CA SER A 33 10.18 -36.65 37.75
C SER A 33 9.30 -36.99 36.54
N VAL A 34 9.69 -38.03 35.80
CA VAL A 34 9.01 -38.54 34.60
C VAL A 34 8.46 -39.94 34.89
N ASP A 35 7.27 -40.24 34.38
CA ASP A 35 6.66 -41.57 34.45
C ASP A 35 7.62 -42.65 33.89
N PRO A 36 7.96 -43.71 34.65
CA PRO A 36 8.83 -44.80 34.19
C PRO A 36 8.43 -45.41 32.86
N LYS A 37 7.13 -45.45 32.54
CA LYS A 37 6.62 -45.92 31.24
C LYS A 37 7.12 -45.06 30.10
N ARG A 38 7.15 -43.73 30.27
CA ARG A 38 7.66 -42.80 29.23
C ARG A 38 9.16 -42.96 29.03
N VAL A 39 9.92 -43.15 30.11
CA VAL A 39 11.36 -43.42 30.01
C VAL A 39 11.62 -44.68 29.19
N ARG A 40 10.83 -45.75 29.42
CA ARG A 40 10.90 -47.00 28.64
C ARG A 40 10.55 -46.78 27.17
N GLU A 41 9.48 -46.04 26.88
CA GLU A 41 9.06 -45.69 25.51
C GLU A 41 10.10 -44.85 24.78
N TRP A 42 10.76 -43.91 25.45
CA TRP A 42 11.83 -43.09 24.86
C TRP A 42 13.09 -43.90 24.61
N ARG A 43 13.48 -44.80 25.52
CA ARG A 43 14.59 -45.74 25.31
C ARG A 43 14.34 -46.64 24.10
N LYS A 44 13.12 -47.18 23.95
CA LYS A 44 12.74 -48.01 22.80
C LYS A 44 12.85 -47.25 21.46
N ASN A 45 12.54 -45.97 21.46
CA ASN A 45 12.56 -45.12 20.25
C ASN A 45 13.82 -44.24 20.15
N LYS A 46 14.92 -44.57 20.85
CA LYS A 46 16.13 -43.74 20.94
C LYS A 46 16.68 -43.32 19.57
N ALA A 47 16.84 -44.28 18.66
CA ALA A 47 17.41 -44.01 17.33
C ALA A 47 16.59 -42.98 16.54
N GLU A 48 15.26 -43.08 16.58
CA GLU A 48 14.37 -42.13 15.90
C GLU A 48 14.33 -40.77 16.63
N LEU A 49 14.45 -40.74 17.96
CA LEU A 49 14.56 -39.49 18.71
C LEU A 49 15.87 -38.74 18.39
N GLN A 50 16.98 -39.46 18.21
CA GLN A 50 18.28 -38.88 17.82
C GLN A 50 18.19 -38.28 16.42
N ARG A 51 17.73 -39.07 15.43
CA ARG A 51 17.54 -38.61 14.04
C ARG A 51 16.66 -37.35 13.95
N LEU A 52 15.56 -37.31 14.70
CA LEU A 52 14.64 -36.16 14.67
C LEU A 52 15.16 -34.95 15.46
N SER A 53 16.03 -35.14 16.45
CA SER A 53 16.63 -34.05 17.21
C SER A 53 17.73 -33.32 16.42
N GLU A 54 18.35 -34.00 15.46
CA GLU A 54 19.30 -33.40 14.50
C GLU A 54 18.57 -32.50 13.49
N GLU A 55 17.28 -32.78 13.19
CA GLU A 55 16.43 -31.93 12.33
C GLU A 55 15.79 -30.74 13.07
N ASP A 56 15.23 -30.96 14.28
CA ASP A 56 14.55 -29.93 15.10
C ASP A 56 14.55 -30.32 16.59
N ASP A 57 15.44 -29.70 17.36
CA ASP A 57 15.67 -29.95 18.79
C ASP A 57 14.49 -29.55 19.69
N LYS A 58 13.69 -28.55 19.27
CA LYS A 58 12.50 -28.04 20.00
C LYS A 58 11.24 -28.87 19.76
N ARG A 59 11.31 -29.86 18.87
CA ARG A 59 10.19 -30.76 18.58
C ARG A 59 9.83 -31.58 19.82
N ALA A 60 8.55 -31.94 19.96
CA ALA A 60 8.07 -32.73 21.12
C ALA A 60 7.38 -34.05 20.73
N ARG A 61 7.19 -34.33 19.44
CA ARG A 61 6.46 -35.50 18.93
C ARG A 61 7.25 -36.17 17.80
N LEU A 62 7.19 -37.50 17.75
CA LEU A 62 7.74 -38.31 16.64
C LEU A 62 7.02 -37.97 15.32
N ARG A 63 7.64 -38.27 14.17
CA ARG A 63 6.97 -38.18 12.85
C ARG A 63 5.69 -39.05 12.85
N GLY A 64 4.60 -38.51 12.31
CA GLY A 64 3.27 -39.14 12.38
C GLY A 64 2.53 -38.97 13.73
N GLY A 65 3.17 -38.36 14.74
CA GLY A 65 2.57 -38.07 16.03
C GLY A 65 1.69 -36.83 16.01
N GLY A 66 0.38 -37.01 16.13
CA GLY A 66 -0.61 -35.93 16.18
C GLY A 66 -1.96 -36.36 15.60
N ARG A 67 -2.99 -35.52 15.73
CA ARG A 67 -4.26 -35.75 15.03
C ARG A 67 -3.99 -35.63 13.52
N LYS A 68 -4.16 -36.74 12.80
CA LYS A 68 -4.03 -36.82 11.34
C LYS A 68 -5.07 -35.92 10.65
N LYS A 69 -4.90 -35.67 9.35
CA LYS A 69 -5.90 -34.95 8.53
C LYS A 69 -7.26 -35.63 8.66
N ALA A 70 -8.33 -34.84 8.58
CA ALA A 70 -9.69 -35.36 8.70
C ALA A 70 -10.07 -36.19 7.47
N SER A 71 -9.61 -35.74 6.29
CA SER A 71 -9.70 -36.36 4.98
C SER A 71 -8.64 -35.68 4.10
N GLU A 72 -8.02 -36.41 3.17
CA GLU A 72 -7.11 -35.86 2.17
C GLU A 72 -7.89 -35.18 1.04
N GLU A 73 -9.00 -35.79 0.61
CA GLU A 73 -9.93 -35.22 -0.38
C GLU A 73 -10.48 -33.85 0.06
N LEU A 74 -10.84 -33.73 1.33
CA LEU A 74 -11.29 -32.47 1.94
C LEU A 74 -10.20 -31.40 1.82
N GLU A 75 -8.95 -31.75 2.11
CA GLU A 75 -7.86 -30.78 2.11
C GLU A 75 -7.64 -30.25 0.69
N VAL A 76 -7.56 -31.13 -0.31
CA VAL A 76 -7.38 -30.76 -1.72
C VAL A 76 -8.54 -29.89 -2.21
N SER A 77 -9.78 -30.35 -2.05
CA SER A 77 -10.96 -29.65 -2.56
C SER A 77 -11.15 -28.26 -1.92
N VAL A 78 -10.89 -28.13 -0.62
CA VAL A 78 -10.95 -26.81 0.04
C VAL A 78 -9.81 -25.90 -0.44
N CYS A 79 -8.61 -26.42 -0.71
CA CYS A 79 -7.51 -25.64 -1.28
C CYS A 79 -7.83 -25.14 -2.70
N GLU A 80 -8.30 -26.01 -3.59
CA GLU A 80 -8.70 -25.65 -4.96
C GLU A 80 -9.80 -24.59 -4.96
N TRP A 81 -10.80 -24.74 -4.07
CA TRP A 81 -11.85 -23.74 -3.91
C TRP A 81 -11.29 -22.39 -3.44
N ILE A 82 -10.35 -22.37 -2.48
CA ILE A 82 -9.67 -21.14 -2.05
C ILE A 82 -8.94 -20.50 -3.25
N HIS A 83 -8.15 -21.27 -3.99
CA HIS A 83 -7.42 -20.78 -5.16
C HIS A 83 -8.37 -20.22 -6.23
N SER A 84 -9.45 -20.92 -6.56
CA SER A 84 -10.47 -20.48 -7.52
C SER A 84 -11.13 -19.16 -7.10
N MET A 85 -11.54 -19.05 -5.83
CA MET A 85 -12.12 -17.81 -5.30
C MET A 85 -11.11 -16.65 -5.32
N ARG A 86 -9.82 -16.92 -5.02
CA ARG A 86 -8.76 -15.91 -5.04
C ARG A 86 -8.33 -15.52 -6.45
N ALA A 87 -8.39 -16.43 -7.43
CA ALA A 87 -8.19 -16.14 -8.84
C ALA A 87 -9.26 -15.18 -9.37
N LYS A 88 -10.51 -15.30 -8.89
CA LYS A 88 -11.61 -14.34 -9.13
C LYS A 88 -11.54 -13.10 -8.24
N HIS A 89 -10.44 -12.91 -7.50
CA HIS A 89 -10.24 -11.85 -6.51
C HIS A 89 -11.27 -11.77 -5.36
N LEU A 90 -12.12 -12.77 -5.20
CA LEU A 90 -13.17 -12.79 -4.20
C LEU A 90 -12.61 -13.00 -2.79
N ARG A 91 -13.22 -12.35 -1.80
CA ARG A 91 -12.82 -12.48 -0.40
C ARG A 91 -13.10 -13.91 0.08
N VAL A 92 -12.06 -14.56 0.62
CA VAL A 92 -12.20 -15.83 1.33
C VAL A 92 -11.95 -15.58 2.81
N SER A 93 -12.98 -15.73 3.64
CA SER A 93 -12.88 -15.54 5.08
C SER A 93 -12.71 -16.86 5.82
N ARG A 94 -12.15 -16.79 7.04
CA ARG A 94 -12.08 -17.93 7.96
C ARG A 94 -13.44 -18.60 8.20
N LYS A 95 -14.53 -17.82 8.22
CA LYS A 95 -15.90 -18.34 8.35
C LYS A 95 -16.32 -19.12 7.10
N MET A 96 -16.00 -18.61 5.91
CA MET A 96 -16.33 -19.26 4.64
C MET A 96 -15.57 -20.58 4.46
N ILE A 97 -14.27 -20.61 4.79
CA ILE A 97 -13.47 -21.84 4.72
C ILE A 97 -14.07 -22.92 5.63
N ARG A 98 -14.51 -22.55 6.85
CA ARG A 98 -15.16 -23.50 7.77
C ARG A 98 -16.50 -24.00 7.24
N ALA A 99 -17.27 -23.15 6.57
CA ALA A 99 -18.54 -23.54 5.94
C ALA A 99 -18.28 -24.49 4.76
N LYS A 100 -17.38 -24.12 3.85
CA LYS A 100 -17.01 -24.96 2.69
C LYS A 100 -16.41 -26.30 3.12
N ALA A 101 -15.60 -26.31 4.17
CA ALA A 101 -15.04 -27.55 4.68
C ALA A 101 -16.10 -28.50 5.26
N LYS A 102 -17.17 -27.98 5.87
CA LYS A 102 -18.29 -28.81 6.32
C LYS A 102 -19.09 -29.37 5.15
N GLU A 103 -19.33 -28.54 4.13
CA GLU A 103 -20.01 -28.93 2.90
C GLU A 103 -19.24 -30.04 2.17
N VAL A 104 -17.94 -29.85 1.94
CA VAL A 104 -17.08 -30.83 1.28
C VAL A 104 -16.94 -32.10 2.12
N TYR A 105 -16.83 -31.99 3.45
CA TYR A 105 -16.74 -33.20 4.29
C TYR A 105 -17.99 -34.09 4.22
N ALA A 106 -19.16 -33.55 3.85
CA ALA A 106 -20.36 -34.36 3.64
C ALA A 106 -20.27 -35.24 2.38
N THR A 107 -19.33 -34.96 1.47
CA THR A 107 -19.20 -35.63 0.17
C THR A 107 -17.92 -36.47 0.04
N VAL A 108 -16.97 -36.36 0.97
CA VAL A 108 -15.70 -37.11 0.90
C VAL A 108 -15.86 -38.56 1.34
N SER A 109 -15.15 -39.45 0.67
CA SER A 109 -15.24 -40.90 0.91
C SER A 109 -14.21 -41.42 1.91
N ASP A 110 -13.12 -40.66 2.12
CA ASP A 110 -12.00 -40.99 3.01
C ASP A 110 -12.09 -40.34 4.40
N GLY A 111 -13.29 -39.87 4.75
CA GLY A 111 -13.60 -39.35 6.08
C GLY A 111 -13.41 -40.43 7.15
N ARG A 112 -12.76 -40.08 8.27
CA ARG A 112 -12.60 -41.01 9.40
C ARG A 112 -13.88 -41.04 10.23
N ASP A 113 -14.66 -42.13 10.09
CA ASP A 113 -15.80 -42.64 10.91
C ASP A 113 -16.82 -41.65 11.50
N GLU A 114 -18.11 -42.02 11.38
CA GLU A 114 -19.44 -41.50 11.83
C GLU A 114 -19.60 -40.26 12.75
N GLU A 115 -18.57 -39.71 13.41
CA GLU A 115 -18.67 -38.48 14.18
C GLU A 115 -18.57 -37.22 13.31
N SER A 116 -19.56 -36.34 13.45
CA SER A 116 -19.67 -35.08 12.71
C SER A 116 -18.37 -34.26 12.69
N PHE A 117 -17.85 -33.97 11.50
CA PHE A 117 -16.68 -33.13 11.34
C PHE A 117 -16.95 -31.71 11.87
N THR A 118 -16.19 -31.35 12.90
CA THR A 118 -16.22 -30.00 13.44
C THR A 118 -15.08 -29.17 12.86
N ALA A 119 -15.41 -28.31 11.90
CA ALA A 119 -14.53 -27.23 11.41
C ALA A 119 -14.28 -26.20 12.51
N SER A 120 -13.48 -26.54 13.53
CA SER A 120 -13.13 -25.68 14.66
C SER A 120 -12.10 -24.62 14.26
N ALA A 121 -11.91 -23.59 15.10
CA ALA A 121 -10.86 -22.59 14.89
C ALA A 121 -9.46 -23.24 14.86
N GLY A 122 -9.21 -24.20 15.75
CA GLY A 122 -7.94 -24.93 15.80
C GLY A 122 -7.71 -25.89 14.64
N TRP A 123 -8.76 -26.44 14.02
CA TRP A 123 -8.65 -27.16 12.75
C TRP A 123 -8.23 -26.20 11.64
N LEU A 124 -8.92 -25.06 11.51
CA LEU A 124 -8.65 -24.07 10.48
C LEU A 124 -7.23 -23.53 10.55
N ASP A 125 -6.72 -23.23 11.76
CA ASP A 125 -5.34 -22.76 11.93
C ASP A 125 -4.28 -23.79 11.51
N LYS A 126 -4.61 -25.07 11.61
CA LYS A 126 -3.70 -26.15 11.16
C LYS A 126 -3.83 -26.36 9.66
N PHE A 127 -5.06 -26.35 9.13
CA PHE A 127 -5.34 -26.42 7.69
C PHE A 127 -4.59 -25.31 6.94
N LEU A 128 -4.74 -24.05 7.36
CA LEU A 128 -4.07 -22.92 6.72
C LEU A 128 -2.53 -23.06 6.74
N ARG A 129 -1.97 -23.46 7.89
CA ARG A 129 -0.52 -23.68 8.03
C ARG A 129 0.02 -24.84 7.23
N ARG A 130 -0.77 -25.91 7.03
CA ARG A 130 -0.34 -27.08 6.25
C ARG A 130 -0.34 -26.82 4.74
N ASN A 131 -1.17 -25.89 4.28
CA ASN A 131 -1.34 -25.55 2.87
C ASN A 131 -0.84 -24.13 2.56
N ASP A 132 0.08 -23.60 3.36
CA ASP A 132 0.77 -22.32 3.15
C ASP A 132 -0.14 -21.08 2.95
N PHE A 133 -1.34 -21.11 3.53
CA PHE A 133 -2.24 -19.96 3.53
C PHE A 133 -2.01 -19.09 4.76
N SER A 134 -1.99 -17.77 4.55
CA SER A 134 -1.90 -16.77 5.62
C SER A 134 -3.04 -15.74 5.54
N VAL A 135 -3.42 -15.19 6.68
CA VAL A 135 -4.35 -14.05 6.72
C VAL A 135 -3.58 -12.82 6.26
N ARG A 136 -4.07 -12.17 5.20
CA ARG A 136 -3.47 -10.96 4.63
C ARG A 136 -4.40 -9.77 4.84
N ARG A 137 -3.84 -8.62 5.19
CA ARG A 137 -4.58 -7.36 5.20
C ARG A 137 -4.89 -6.96 3.76
N ARG A 138 -6.13 -6.53 3.52
CA ARG A 138 -6.57 -6.04 2.21
C ARG A 138 -5.68 -4.87 1.78
N LYS A 139 -5.05 -4.96 0.61
CA LYS A 139 -4.26 -3.87 0.03
C LYS A 139 -5.06 -3.03 -0.98
N THR A 140 -5.99 -3.65 -1.71
CA THR A 140 -6.72 -2.99 -2.80
C THR A 140 -8.19 -3.45 -2.82
N VAL A 141 -9.12 -2.51 -3.05
CA VAL A 141 -10.49 -2.78 -3.50
C VAL A 141 -10.59 -2.22 -4.91
N ALA A 142 -11.05 -3.02 -5.86
CA ALA A 142 -11.31 -2.56 -7.22
C ALA A 142 -12.65 -3.14 -7.65
N GLN A 143 -13.50 -2.31 -8.25
CA GLN A 143 -14.73 -2.77 -8.91
C GLN A 143 -14.43 -3.31 -10.32
N LYS A 144 -13.47 -2.71 -11.03
CA LYS A 144 -13.08 -3.09 -12.40
C LYS A 144 -11.91 -4.10 -12.41
N ASP A 145 -11.90 -4.98 -13.41
CA ASP A 145 -10.86 -6.00 -13.63
C ASP A 145 -9.48 -5.37 -13.85
N ALA A 146 -8.42 -6.05 -13.42
CA ALA A 146 -7.03 -5.58 -13.55
C ALA A 146 -6.67 -5.31 -15.02
N LYS A 147 -7.19 -6.11 -15.95
CA LYS A 147 -6.98 -5.95 -17.39
C LYS A 147 -7.41 -4.57 -17.91
N HIS A 148 -8.53 -4.04 -17.42
CA HIS A 148 -9.04 -2.72 -17.82
C HIS A 148 -8.10 -1.58 -17.40
N PHE A 149 -7.42 -1.73 -16.26
CA PHE A 149 -6.42 -0.76 -15.84
C PHE A 149 -5.11 -0.92 -16.61
N THR A 150 -4.70 -2.15 -16.92
CA THR A 150 -3.44 -2.41 -17.64
C THR A 150 -3.35 -1.63 -18.95
N GLU A 151 -4.37 -1.69 -19.80
CA GLU A 151 -4.38 -0.96 -21.09
C GLU A 151 -4.28 0.57 -20.88
N LYS A 152 -5.04 1.12 -19.93
CA LYS A 152 -4.99 2.55 -19.56
C LYS A 152 -3.58 2.97 -19.08
N LEU A 153 -2.93 2.12 -18.29
CA LEU A 153 -1.57 2.36 -17.79
C LEU A 153 -0.53 2.31 -18.91
N VAL A 154 -0.62 1.32 -19.79
CA VAL A 154 0.25 1.20 -20.98
C VAL A 154 0.12 2.45 -21.85
N ASN A 155 -1.11 2.87 -22.16
CA ASN A 155 -1.36 4.08 -22.96
C ASN A 155 -0.76 5.35 -22.32
N PHE A 156 -0.86 5.49 -21.00
CA PHE A 156 -0.25 6.61 -20.29
C PHE A 156 1.28 6.63 -20.40
N VAL A 157 1.93 5.47 -20.19
CA VAL A 157 3.39 5.36 -20.29
C VAL A 157 3.85 5.61 -21.73
N THR A 158 3.16 5.06 -22.72
CA THR A 158 3.44 5.30 -24.14
C THR A 158 3.29 6.78 -24.49
N TYR A 159 2.17 7.41 -24.12
CA TYR A 159 1.92 8.84 -24.35
C TYR A 159 3.02 9.73 -23.78
N THR A 160 3.34 9.54 -22.49
CA THR A 160 4.36 10.36 -21.80
C THR A 160 5.74 10.17 -22.41
N THR A 161 6.13 8.93 -22.72
CA THR A 161 7.39 8.61 -23.38
C THR A 161 7.51 9.29 -24.75
N ARG A 162 6.45 9.23 -25.57
CA ARG A 162 6.42 9.86 -26.90
C ARG A 162 6.53 11.38 -26.80
N ILE A 163 5.75 12.02 -25.94
CA ILE A 163 5.77 13.49 -25.75
C ILE A 163 7.13 13.97 -25.23
N ILE A 164 7.73 13.25 -24.28
CA ILE A 164 9.05 13.58 -23.75
C ILE A 164 10.11 13.52 -24.85
N LYS A 165 10.08 12.47 -25.68
CA LYS A 165 10.99 12.29 -26.83
C LYS A 165 10.79 13.38 -27.88
N ALA A 166 9.55 13.58 -28.34
CA ALA A 166 9.22 14.54 -29.40
C ALA A 166 9.60 15.97 -29.02
N LYS A 167 9.21 16.42 -27.81
CA LYS A 167 9.49 17.79 -27.34
C LYS A 167 10.85 17.93 -26.65
N LYS A 168 11.67 16.88 -26.63
CA LYS A 168 13.00 16.83 -25.99
C LYS A 168 12.97 17.35 -24.54
N ILE A 169 11.94 16.96 -23.79
CA ILE A 169 11.68 17.46 -22.44
C ILE A 169 12.75 16.93 -21.49
N GLN A 170 13.47 17.85 -20.85
CA GLN A 170 14.51 17.50 -19.88
C GLN A 170 13.89 17.05 -18.54
N PRO A 171 14.53 16.14 -17.77
CA PRO A 171 14.03 15.70 -16.46
C PRO A 171 13.70 16.86 -15.50
N LYS A 172 14.50 17.93 -15.52
CA LYS A 172 14.26 19.18 -14.74
C LYS A 172 12.99 19.96 -15.10
N ASN A 173 12.26 19.52 -16.13
CA ASN A 173 11.04 20.12 -16.67
C ASN A 173 9.83 19.16 -16.64
N ILE A 174 10.00 17.95 -16.10
CA ILE A 174 8.91 17.00 -15.86
C ILE A 174 8.46 17.16 -14.42
N ILE A 175 7.19 17.47 -14.19
CA ILE A 175 6.60 17.75 -12.87
C ILE A 175 5.53 16.70 -12.58
N ALA A 176 5.57 16.11 -11.40
CA ALA A 176 4.44 15.35 -10.85
C ALA A 176 3.83 16.14 -9.68
N MET A 177 2.49 16.14 -9.61
CA MET A 177 1.72 16.90 -8.63
C MET A 177 0.52 16.08 -8.14
N ASP A 178 0.17 16.26 -6.86
CA ASP A 178 -1.07 15.72 -6.26
C ASP A 178 -1.45 16.48 -4.99
N GLU A 179 -2.72 16.39 -4.62
CA GLU A 179 -3.31 16.88 -3.38
C GLU A 179 -3.39 15.80 -2.31
N THR A 180 -3.06 16.16 -1.07
CA THR A 180 -3.26 15.29 0.06
C THR A 180 -3.84 16.01 1.27
N ALA A 181 -4.76 15.36 1.98
CA ALA A 181 -5.33 15.89 3.21
C ALA A 181 -4.37 15.75 4.39
N VAL A 182 -4.18 16.83 5.14
CA VAL A 182 -3.47 16.86 6.43
C VAL A 182 -4.47 17.23 7.52
N TRP A 183 -4.66 16.34 8.48
CA TRP A 183 -5.67 16.46 9.52
C TRP A 183 -5.18 17.30 10.70
N PHE A 184 -6.10 17.95 11.40
CA PHE A 184 -5.79 18.69 12.63
C PHE A 184 -5.53 17.74 13.81
N ASP A 185 -6.29 16.64 13.89
CA ASP A 185 -6.03 15.50 14.78
C ASP A 185 -5.51 14.32 13.95
N MET A 186 -4.27 13.87 14.20
CA MET A 186 -3.63 12.75 13.49
C MET A 186 -3.48 11.50 14.38
N VAL A 187 -4.53 11.19 15.13
CA VAL A 187 -4.52 10.13 16.15
C VAL A 187 -4.38 8.74 15.53
N CYS A 188 -3.45 7.93 16.05
CA CYS A 188 -3.22 6.57 15.58
C CYS A 188 -4.34 5.61 15.99
N SER A 189 -4.67 4.66 15.11
CA SER A 189 -5.69 3.61 15.36
C SER A 189 -5.26 2.52 16.35
N THR A 190 -4.02 2.57 16.84
CA THR A 190 -3.45 1.57 17.75
C THR A 190 -2.69 2.28 18.87
N THR A 191 -2.77 1.74 20.08
CA THR A 191 -2.02 2.22 21.25
C THR A 191 -1.63 1.05 22.16
N VAL A 192 -0.70 1.29 23.08
CA VAL A 192 -0.27 0.33 24.09
C VAL A 192 -1.09 0.56 25.36
N ASP A 193 -1.65 -0.52 25.91
CA ASP A 193 -2.34 -0.51 27.19
C ASP A 193 -2.08 -1.82 27.94
N ALA A 194 -2.45 -1.86 29.22
CA ALA A 194 -2.36 -3.03 30.07
C ALA A 194 -3.10 -4.24 29.46
N ARG A 195 -2.48 -5.42 29.56
CA ARG A 195 -3.04 -6.65 29.01
C ARG A 195 -4.40 -6.94 29.62
N GLY A 196 -5.41 -7.13 28.76
CA GLY A 196 -6.78 -7.45 29.16
C GLY A 196 -7.73 -6.25 29.19
N ALA A 197 -7.24 -5.04 28.88
CA ALA A 197 -8.09 -3.88 28.65
C ALA A 197 -9.10 -4.15 27.52
N ARG A 198 -10.38 -3.89 27.79
CA ARG A 198 -11.48 -4.07 26.82
C ARG A 198 -11.73 -2.84 25.96
N SER A 199 -11.40 -1.66 26.46
CA SER A 199 -11.57 -0.37 25.79
C SER A 199 -10.44 0.55 26.20
N VAL A 200 -9.82 1.23 25.23
CA VAL A 200 -8.69 2.14 25.45
C VAL A 200 -9.08 3.52 24.90
N PRO A 201 -9.41 4.49 25.77
CA PRO A 201 -9.76 5.84 25.31
C PRO A 201 -8.51 6.58 24.82
N LEU A 202 -8.63 7.30 23.71
CA LEU A 202 -7.61 8.21 23.21
C LEU A 202 -8.12 9.64 23.28
N LYS A 203 -7.26 10.56 23.72
CA LYS A 203 -7.58 11.98 23.81
C LYS A 203 -7.35 12.65 22.46
N THR A 204 -8.29 13.49 22.05
CA THR A 204 -8.28 14.26 20.80
C THR A 204 -8.58 15.73 21.10
N THR A 205 -8.44 16.59 20.09
CA THR A 205 -8.84 18.00 20.17
C THR A 205 -10.29 18.25 19.73
N GLY A 206 -11.01 17.20 19.31
CA GLY A 206 -12.37 17.28 18.75
C GLY A 206 -12.40 17.76 17.29
N HIS A 207 -11.26 17.71 16.59
CA HIS A 207 -11.08 18.14 15.20
C HIS A 207 -10.70 16.97 14.28
N GLU A 208 -11.13 15.74 14.59
CA GLU A 208 -10.82 14.51 13.85
C GLU A 208 -11.32 14.52 12.40
N LYS A 209 -12.31 15.38 12.11
CA LYS A 209 -12.86 15.58 10.75
C LYS A 209 -12.34 16.85 10.07
N SER A 210 -11.53 17.66 10.75
CA SER A 210 -10.98 18.90 10.20
C SER A 210 -9.63 18.60 9.54
N HIS A 211 -9.44 19.10 8.33
CA HIS A 211 -8.18 18.98 7.60
C HIS A 211 -7.91 20.26 6.79
N LEU A 212 -6.66 20.40 6.37
CA LEU A 212 -6.23 21.27 5.29
C LEU A 212 -5.86 20.41 4.06
N THR A 213 -5.96 20.99 2.88
CA THR A 213 -5.47 20.37 1.65
C THR A 213 -4.07 20.86 1.36
N VAL A 214 -3.13 19.95 1.07
CA VAL A 214 -1.75 20.26 0.72
C VAL A 214 -1.48 19.73 -0.69
N VAL A 215 -1.18 20.62 -1.63
CA VAL A 215 -0.65 20.26 -2.94
C VAL A 215 0.86 20.11 -2.82
N LEU A 216 1.38 18.95 -3.18
CA LEU A 216 2.80 18.67 -3.28
C LEU A 216 3.18 18.45 -4.74
N ALA A 217 4.30 19.02 -5.15
CA ALA A 217 4.81 18.83 -6.50
C ALA A 217 6.33 18.79 -6.51
N ALA A 218 6.90 17.88 -7.31
CA ALA A 218 8.33 17.75 -7.50
C ALA A 218 8.67 17.46 -8.96
N LYS A 219 9.89 17.82 -9.34
CA LYS A 219 10.42 17.57 -10.67
C LYS A 219 11.19 16.26 -10.73
N ALA A 220 11.39 15.72 -11.94
CA ALA A 220 12.12 14.45 -12.11
C ALA A 220 13.61 14.53 -11.76
N ASP A 221 14.20 15.72 -11.70
CA ASP A 221 15.56 15.93 -11.18
C ASP A 221 15.62 15.97 -9.64
N GLY A 222 14.50 15.77 -8.95
CA GLY A 222 14.38 15.79 -7.50
C GLY A 222 14.09 17.17 -6.92
N THR A 223 14.02 18.23 -7.73
CA THR A 223 13.68 19.58 -7.26
C THR A 223 12.26 19.60 -6.70
N LYS A 224 12.12 19.92 -5.42
CA LYS A 224 10.84 20.13 -4.76
C LYS A 224 10.28 21.51 -5.11
N LEU A 225 9.00 21.57 -5.47
CA LEU A 225 8.27 22.84 -5.56
C LEU A 225 7.71 23.22 -4.19
N LYS A 226 7.36 24.50 -4.03
CA LYS A 226 6.75 25.02 -2.80
C LYS A 226 5.42 24.28 -2.56
N PRO A 227 5.17 23.74 -1.35
CA PRO A 227 3.85 23.24 -0.99
C PRO A 227 2.81 24.35 -1.13
N TYR A 228 1.62 24.00 -1.59
CA TYR A 228 0.48 24.91 -1.65
C TYR A 228 -0.61 24.41 -0.71
N ILE A 229 -0.88 25.20 0.32
CA ILE A 229 -1.76 24.82 1.43
C ILE A 229 -3.07 25.57 1.31
N VAL A 230 -4.19 24.84 1.33
CA VAL A 230 -5.54 25.39 1.31
C VAL A 230 -6.22 25.11 2.65
N PHE A 231 -6.52 26.17 3.38
CA PHE A 231 -7.34 26.09 4.60
C PHE A 231 -8.82 26.33 4.31
N LYS A 232 -9.68 25.61 5.02
CA LYS A 232 -11.11 25.94 5.09
C LYS A 232 -11.33 27.19 5.94
N GLY A 233 -11.76 28.28 5.30
CA GLY A 233 -12.05 29.56 5.97
C GLY A 233 -10.82 30.22 6.63
N GLY A 234 -11.06 31.16 7.54
CA GLY A 234 -9.98 31.82 8.29
C GLY A 234 -9.19 32.86 7.51
N ILE A 235 -9.86 33.59 6.61
CA ILE A 235 -9.24 34.50 5.63
C ILE A 235 -8.21 35.46 6.25
N LYS A 236 -8.52 36.10 7.39
CA LYS A 236 -7.61 37.05 8.04
C LYS A 236 -6.32 36.39 8.51
N GLU A 237 -6.42 35.22 9.16
CA GLU A 237 -5.27 34.46 9.64
C GLU A 237 -4.43 33.93 8.47
N VAL A 238 -5.08 33.43 7.42
CA VAL A 238 -4.42 32.95 6.20
C VAL A 238 -3.64 34.07 5.52
N LYS A 239 -4.20 35.28 5.42
CA LYS A 239 -3.49 36.45 4.88
C LYS A 239 -2.18 36.75 5.63
N LEU A 240 -2.16 36.60 6.96
CA LEU A 240 -0.95 36.79 7.76
C LEU A 240 0.11 35.69 7.49
N MET A 241 -0.33 34.49 7.11
CA MET A 241 0.56 33.36 6.80
C MET A 241 1.11 33.38 5.37
N GLN A 242 0.61 34.26 4.49
CA GLN A 242 1.13 34.38 3.12
C GLN A 242 2.58 34.85 3.04
N ASN A 243 3.11 35.41 4.14
CA ASN A 243 4.49 35.88 4.26
C ASN A 243 5.47 34.77 4.69
N ILE A 244 5.00 33.55 4.96
CA ILE A 244 5.88 32.43 5.33
C ILE A 244 6.65 31.99 4.08
N SER A 245 7.99 32.03 4.15
CA SER A 245 8.84 31.60 3.04
C SER A 245 8.75 30.09 2.80
N GLY A 246 8.95 29.67 1.55
CA GLY A 246 8.96 28.26 1.16
C GLY A 246 7.59 27.62 0.95
N VAL A 247 6.49 28.32 1.22
CA VAL A 247 5.10 27.81 1.08
C VAL A 247 4.20 28.84 0.42
N VAL A 248 3.12 28.39 -0.21
CA VAL A 248 2.00 29.25 -0.60
C VAL A 248 0.78 28.86 0.23
N VAL A 249 0.17 29.82 0.93
CA VAL A 249 -1.01 29.57 1.77
C VAL A 249 -2.21 30.30 1.18
N ALA A 250 -3.28 29.56 0.95
CA ALA A 250 -4.53 30.02 0.40
C ALA A 250 -5.72 29.49 1.23
N THR A 251 -6.92 29.92 0.86
CA THR A 251 -8.15 29.50 1.52
C THR A 251 -9.26 29.31 0.50
N SER A 252 -10.14 28.36 0.78
CA SER A 252 -11.42 28.20 0.08
C SER A 252 -12.56 28.00 1.07
N LYS A 253 -13.80 28.15 0.60
CA LYS A 253 -15.01 28.00 1.42
C LYS A 253 -15.10 26.61 2.05
N ASN A 254 -14.71 25.58 1.32
CA ASN A 254 -14.83 24.18 1.70
C ASN A 254 -13.49 23.53 2.08
N GLY A 255 -12.35 24.21 1.84
CA GLY A 255 -11.00 23.69 2.08
C GLY A 255 -10.43 22.84 0.95
N TRP A 256 -11.15 22.72 -0.17
CA TRP A 256 -10.74 21.95 -1.35
C TRP A 256 -10.13 22.86 -2.41
N MET A 257 -9.38 22.25 -3.33
CA MET A 257 -8.93 22.89 -4.58
C MET A 257 -10.13 23.15 -5.51
N ASN A 258 -10.02 24.20 -6.32
CA ASN A 258 -10.99 24.60 -7.34
C ASN A 258 -10.24 25.26 -8.51
N GLU A 259 -10.94 25.65 -9.59
CA GLU A 259 -10.27 26.21 -10.77
C GLU A 259 -9.45 27.47 -10.47
N GLU A 260 -9.95 28.35 -9.61
CA GLU A 260 -9.26 29.59 -9.22
C GLU A 260 -7.96 29.30 -8.47
N LEU A 261 -7.98 28.35 -7.53
CA LEU A 261 -6.81 27.92 -6.77
C LEU A 261 -5.83 27.13 -7.63
N THR A 262 -6.30 26.30 -8.57
CA THR A 262 -5.44 25.63 -9.55
C THR A 262 -4.72 26.66 -10.42
N ALA A 263 -5.42 27.70 -10.90
CA ALA A 263 -4.78 28.80 -11.64
C ALA A 263 -3.79 29.60 -10.77
N ASP A 264 -4.09 29.84 -9.50
CA ASP A 264 -3.17 30.50 -8.57
C ASP A 264 -1.93 29.66 -8.28
N TRP A 265 -2.09 28.34 -8.11
CA TRP A 265 -0.99 27.39 -7.97
C TRP A 265 -0.08 27.40 -9.20
N LEU A 266 -0.66 27.34 -10.41
CA LEU A 266 0.10 27.46 -11.66
C LEU A 266 0.90 28.78 -11.70
N ARG A 267 0.29 29.91 -11.35
CA ARG A 267 0.99 31.21 -11.35
C ARG A 267 2.13 31.28 -10.32
N ARG A 268 1.88 30.86 -9.07
CA ARG A 268 2.76 31.13 -7.92
C ARG A 268 3.80 30.05 -7.64
N VAL A 269 3.48 28.79 -7.95
CA VAL A 269 4.36 27.64 -7.68
C VAL A 269 5.06 27.20 -8.95
N VAL A 270 4.31 27.11 -10.04
CA VAL A 270 4.82 26.56 -11.30
C VAL A 270 5.53 27.63 -12.14
N GLY A 271 4.93 28.81 -12.29
CA GLY A 271 5.51 29.97 -12.94
C GLY A 271 5.61 29.88 -14.48
N LYS A 272 5.74 31.05 -15.10
CA LYS A 272 5.78 31.24 -16.58
C LYS A 272 7.18 31.56 -17.14
N LEU A 273 8.15 31.82 -16.27
CA LEU A 273 9.48 32.29 -16.68
C LEU A 273 10.38 31.18 -17.27
N ASN A 274 9.90 29.94 -17.29
CA ASN A 274 10.60 28.83 -17.92
C ASN A 274 10.04 28.59 -19.32
N PHE A 275 10.82 29.00 -20.34
CA PHE A 275 10.44 28.88 -21.75
C PHE A 275 10.70 27.50 -22.34
N ALA A 276 11.37 26.59 -21.63
CA ALA A 276 11.60 25.24 -22.12
C ALA A 276 10.30 24.42 -22.13
N PRO A 277 10.17 23.43 -23.04
CA PRO A 277 9.06 22.48 -23.02
C PRO A 277 9.01 21.71 -21.70
N ARG A 278 7.81 21.55 -21.15
CA ARG A 278 7.57 20.93 -19.84
C ARG A 278 6.42 19.94 -19.89
N LEU A 279 6.48 18.96 -19.00
CA LEU A 279 5.42 17.98 -18.77
C LEU A 279 4.87 18.16 -17.36
N LEU A 280 3.55 18.20 -17.19
CA LEU A 280 2.88 18.18 -15.89
C LEU A 280 1.99 16.94 -15.80
N ALA A 281 2.34 16.02 -14.90
CA ALA A 281 1.54 14.85 -14.57
C ALA A 281 0.71 15.10 -13.31
N TRP A 282 -0.60 14.92 -13.43
CA TRP A 282 -1.59 15.07 -12.34
C TRP A 282 -2.81 14.18 -12.61
N ASP A 283 -3.70 14.05 -11.63
CA ASP A 283 -4.92 13.26 -11.78
C ASP A 283 -5.99 13.92 -12.67
N SER A 284 -7.08 13.19 -12.90
CA SER A 284 -8.26 13.68 -13.61
C SER A 284 -9.24 14.43 -12.69
N TYR A 285 -8.77 15.06 -11.61
CA TYR A 285 -9.65 15.85 -10.74
C TYR A 285 -10.31 16.99 -11.52
N ARG A 286 -11.57 17.28 -11.21
CA ARG A 286 -12.43 18.13 -12.07
C ARG A 286 -11.82 19.49 -12.38
N CYS A 287 -11.19 20.14 -11.39
CA CYS A 287 -10.57 21.44 -11.61
C CYS A 287 -9.24 21.38 -12.36
N HIS A 288 -8.60 20.21 -12.49
CA HIS A 288 -7.37 20.03 -13.28
C HIS A 288 -7.67 19.94 -14.78
N ILE A 289 -8.77 19.28 -15.13
CA ILE A 289 -9.18 19.03 -16.52
C ILE A 289 -10.24 20.02 -17.03
N SER A 290 -10.59 21.04 -16.24
CA SER A 290 -11.61 22.02 -16.59
C SER A 290 -11.18 22.91 -17.77
N ALA A 291 -12.14 23.42 -18.54
CA ALA A 291 -11.86 24.36 -19.62
C ALA A 291 -11.12 25.63 -19.13
N ALA A 292 -11.43 26.10 -17.93
CA ALA A 292 -10.76 27.24 -17.31
C ALA A 292 -9.28 26.96 -17.03
N THR A 293 -8.95 25.77 -16.53
CA THR A 293 -7.56 25.37 -16.28
C THR A 293 -6.79 25.16 -17.57
N LYS A 294 -7.40 24.55 -18.59
CA LYS A 294 -6.83 24.45 -19.94
C LYS A 294 -6.54 25.84 -20.52
N ALA A 295 -7.47 26.78 -20.37
CA ALA A 295 -7.29 28.16 -20.81
C ALA A 295 -6.13 28.84 -20.04
N GLU A 296 -5.99 28.63 -18.74
CA GLU A 296 -4.87 29.15 -17.96
C GLU A 296 -3.53 28.56 -18.44
N LEU A 297 -3.42 27.24 -18.64
CA LEU A 297 -2.20 26.57 -19.13
C LEU A 297 -1.71 27.12 -20.48
N LYS A 298 -2.62 27.58 -21.35
CA LYS A 298 -2.29 28.22 -22.63
C LYS A 298 -1.68 29.63 -22.49
N ARG A 299 -1.67 30.23 -21.30
CA ARG A 299 -1.18 31.61 -21.06
C ARG A 299 0.35 31.69 -20.88
N GLY A 300 1.11 30.89 -21.62
CA GLY A 300 2.58 30.98 -21.71
C GLY A 300 3.36 30.14 -20.69
N TYR A 301 2.84 29.01 -20.21
CA TYR A 301 3.59 28.12 -19.30
C TYR A 301 4.53 27.12 -20.01
N ASN A 302 4.34 26.92 -21.32
CA ASN A 302 4.96 25.86 -22.13
C ASN A 302 4.84 24.46 -21.52
N ILE A 303 3.64 24.11 -21.04
CA ILE A 303 3.33 22.83 -20.38
C ILE A 303 2.45 21.98 -21.30
N THR A 304 2.83 20.72 -21.47
CA THR A 304 1.92 19.65 -21.89
C THR A 304 1.47 18.88 -20.66
N THR A 305 0.17 18.56 -20.55
CA THR A 305 -0.37 17.82 -19.41
C THR A 305 -0.47 16.33 -19.71
N ALA A 306 -0.06 15.49 -18.75
CA ALA A 306 -0.30 14.07 -18.73
C ALA A 306 -1.33 13.75 -17.64
N VAL A 307 -2.58 13.55 -18.04
CA VAL A 307 -3.67 13.26 -17.10
C VAL A 307 -3.64 11.77 -16.76
N ILE A 308 -3.54 11.47 -15.47
CA ILE A 308 -3.56 10.09 -14.97
C ILE A 308 -4.99 9.56 -15.13
N PRO A 309 -5.18 8.39 -15.77
CA PRO A 309 -6.51 7.84 -15.97
C PRO A 309 -7.22 7.57 -14.65
N SER A 310 -8.55 7.73 -14.66
CA SER A 310 -9.38 7.47 -13.47
C SER A 310 -9.12 6.07 -12.89
N GLY A 311 -8.98 6.00 -11.57
CA GLY A 311 -8.67 4.77 -10.83
C GLY A 311 -7.22 4.27 -10.94
N CYS A 312 -6.35 4.98 -11.67
CA CYS A 312 -4.95 4.60 -11.90
C CYS A 312 -3.93 5.31 -11.00
N THR A 313 -4.33 6.28 -10.18
CA THR A 313 -3.41 7.06 -9.33
C THR A 313 -2.52 6.19 -8.45
N LYS A 314 -3.10 5.17 -7.79
CA LYS A 314 -2.36 4.17 -7.00
C LYS A 314 -1.28 3.38 -7.75
N TYR A 315 -1.27 3.42 -9.09
CA TYR A 315 -0.32 2.72 -9.94
C TYR A 315 0.72 3.64 -10.56
N ILE A 316 0.42 4.90 -10.88
CA ILE A 316 1.35 5.77 -11.65
C ILE A 316 1.42 7.21 -11.14
N GLN A 317 0.68 7.58 -10.11
CA GLN A 317 0.82 8.89 -9.47
C GLN A 317 1.95 8.84 -8.45
N ALA A 318 3.12 9.41 -8.81
CA ALA A 318 4.31 9.40 -7.96
C ALA A 318 4.05 9.86 -6.50
N PRO A 319 3.28 10.94 -6.26
CA PRO A 319 2.83 11.30 -4.91
C PRO A 319 2.14 10.18 -4.13
N ASP A 320 1.14 9.51 -4.71
CA ASP A 320 0.38 8.45 -4.06
C ASP A 320 1.19 7.17 -3.85
N VAL A 321 2.04 6.84 -4.81
CA VAL A 321 2.83 5.62 -4.77
C VAL A 321 3.98 5.75 -3.78
N VAL A 322 4.62 6.93 -3.67
CA VAL A 322 5.90 7.07 -2.97
C VAL A 322 5.95 8.19 -1.92
N TRP A 323 5.31 9.35 -2.14
CA TRP A 323 5.56 10.55 -1.32
C TRP A 323 4.61 10.65 -0.13
N ASN A 324 3.32 10.42 -0.37
CA ASN A 324 2.24 10.68 0.58
C ASN A 324 2.40 9.86 1.87
N GLN A 325 2.88 8.62 1.78
CA GLN A 325 3.10 7.75 2.95
C GLN A 325 4.20 8.25 3.89
N PRO A 326 5.47 8.47 3.46
CA PRO A 326 6.51 9.01 4.33
C PRO A 326 6.23 10.46 4.76
N PHE A 327 5.62 11.28 3.90
CA PHE A 327 5.21 12.64 4.24
C PHE A 327 4.21 12.64 5.42
N LYS A 328 3.15 11.84 5.34
CA LYS A 328 2.16 11.70 6.41
C LYS A 328 2.74 11.08 7.68
N ALA A 329 3.68 10.13 7.55
CA ALA A 329 4.38 9.58 8.70
C ALA A 329 5.16 10.66 9.48
N SER A 330 5.83 11.58 8.78
CA SER A 330 6.53 12.71 9.43
C SER A 330 5.57 13.70 10.10
N LEU A 331 4.38 13.92 9.51
CA LEU A 331 3.35 14.75 10.12
C LEU A 331 2.79 14.11 11.39
N HIS A 332 2.54 12.80 11.37
CA HIS A 332 2.10 12.04 12.55
C HIS A 332 3.15 12.10 13.66
N GLU A 333 4.44 11.95 13.35
CA GLU A 333 5.52 12.10 14.33
C GLU A 333 5.52 13.50 14.97
N SER A 334 5.32 14.55 14.15
CA SER A 334 5.25 15.94 14.65
C SER A 334 4.04 16.15 15.56
N TYR A 335 2.89 15.58 15.18
CA TYR A 335 1.67 15.62 15.98
C TYR A 335 1.80 14.84 17.29
N ASP A 336 2.37 13.64 17.27
CA ASP A 336 2.59 12.82 18.46
C ASP A 336 3.54 13.53 19.45
N ASN A 337 4.60 14.17 18.94
CA ASN A 337 5.52 14.98 19.76
C ASN A 337 4.80 16.18 20.39
N TRP A 338 3.95 16.88 19.62
CA TRP A 338 3.14 17.97 20.17
C TRP A 338 2.12 17.48 21.20
N MET A 339 1.45 16.35 20.95
CA MET A 339 0.53 15.73 21.91
C MET A 339 1.24 15.32 23.20
N ALA A 340 2.48 14.84 23.12
CA ALA A 340 3.28 14.42 24.27
C ALA A 340 3.92 15.59 25.05
N GLY A 341 4.32 16.66 24.38
CA GLY A 341 4.93 17.85 25.01
C GLY A 341 3.89 18.83 25.56
N ASP A 342 4.31 19.87 26.29
CA ASP A 342 3.40 20.90 26.85
C ASP A 342 3.49 22.28 26.17
N VAL A 343 4.32 22.39 25.13
CA VAL A 343 4.59 23.64 24.42
C VAL A 343 3.55 23.87 23.31
N ASP A 344 3.19 25.13 23.06
CA ASP A 344 2.28 25.54 21.98
C ASP A 344 0.90 24.85 22.03
N LYS A 345 0.44 24.50 23.24
CA LYS A 345 -0.91 24.00 23.48
C LYS A 345 -1.80 25.12 23.99
N GLU A 346 -2.96 25.25 23.36
CA GLU A 346 -4.02 26.12 23.83
C GLU A 346 -5.18 25.30 24.39
N TYR A 347 -5.90 25.88 25.35
CA TYR A 347 -7.05 25.25 25.98
C TYR A 347 -8.26 26.16 25.86
N THR A 348 -9.43 25.56 25.76
CA THR A 348 -10.72 26.26 25.89
C THR A 348 -10.97 26.62 27.36
N ALA A 349 -11.91 27.53 27.63
CA ALA A 349 -12.28 27.89 29.00
C ALA A 349 -12.75 26.68 29.83
N GLY A 350 -13.28 25.63 29.17
CA GLY A 350 -13.68 24.38 29.81
C GLY A 350 -12.54 23.36 30.00
N GLY A 351 -11.28 23.74 29.76
CA GLY A 351 -10.12 22.85 29.95
C GLY A 351 -9.89 21.83 28.82
N ASN A 352 -10.69 21.86 27.74
CA ASN A 352 -10.46 21.02 26.57
C ASN A 352 -9.31 21.57 25.73
N MET A 353 -8.42 20.69 25.26
CA MET A 353 -7.32 21.04 24.37
C MET A 353 -7.86 21.52 23.03
N ARG A 354 -7.33 22.62 22.51
CA ARG A 354 -7.63 23.12 21.16
C ARG A 354 -6.77 22.40 20.13
N ALA A 355 -7.24 22.39 18.89
CA ALA A 355 -6.46 21.91 17.75
C ALA A 355 -5.12 22.65 17.61
N PRO A 356 -4.11 22.04 16.99
CA PRO A 356 -2.88 22.74 16.63
C PRO A 356 -3.17 24.02 15.85
N ALA A 357 -2.45 25.11 16.17
CA ALA A 357 -2.58 26.36 15.44
C ALA A 357 -2.23 26.16 13.95
N ARG A 358 -2.89 26.88 13.04
CA ARG A 358 -2.66 26.71 11.59
C ARG A 358 -1.21 26.96 11.20
N ARG A 359 -0.57 27.95 11.81
CA ARG A 359 0.85 28.26 11.59
C ARG A 359 1.76 27.09 11.99
N LEU A 360 1.43 26.38 13.06
CA LEU A 360 2.14 25.18 13.49
C LEU A 360 1.98 24.06 12.46
N LEU A 361 0.76 23.82 11.97
CA LEU A 361 0.50 22.86 10.88
C LEU A 361 1.29 23.19 9.61
N VAL A 362 1.36 24.47 9.21
CA VAL A 362 2.20 24.92 8.08
C VAL A 362 3.68 24.56 8.31
N SER A 363 4.18 24.75 9.53
CA SER A 363 5.56 24.41 9.86
C SER A 363 5.83 22.91 9.77
N TRP A 364 4.89 22.06 10.21
CA TRP A 364 5.02 20.61 10.10
C TRP A 364 4.98 20.15 8.64
N VAL A 365 4.14 20.76 7.80
CA VAL A 365 4.12 20.49 6.35
C VAL A 365 5.47 20.82 5.72
N LEU A 366 6.04 21.99 6.03
CA LEU A 366 7.36 22.38 5.52
C LEU A 366 8.46 21.40 5.96
N GLN A 367 8.49 21.04 7.24
CA GLN A 367 9.48 20.09 7.77
C GLN A 367 9.33 18.69 7.16
N ALA A 368 8.09 18.20 7.03
CA ALA A 368 7.82 16.89 6.43
C ALA A 368 8.19 16.86 4.95
N TRP A 369 7.96 17.94 4.21
CA TRP A 369 8.34 18.06 2.81
C TRP A 369 9.86 18.14 2.62
N GLU A 370 10.54 18.88 3.50
CA GLU A 370 12.00 18.98 3.49
C GLU A 370 12.66 17.63 3.83
N LYS A 371 12.12 16.90 4.82
CA LYS A 371 12.63 15.58 5.25
C LYS A 371 12.52 14.50 4.16
N LEU A 372 11.66 14.67 3.16
CA LEU A 372 11.49 13.68 2.09
C LEU A 372 12.75 13.61 1.20
N ASP A 373 13.33 12.43 1.10
CA ASP A 373 14.59 12.22 0.37
C ASP A 373 14.48 12.54 -1.14
N THR A 374 15.49 13.23 -1.66
CA THR A 374 15.55 13.68 -3.07
C THR A 374 15.73 12.51 -4.04
N GLU A 375 16.52 11.49 -3.68
CA GLU A 375 16.68 10.31 -4.54
C GLU A 375 15.40 9.48 -4.60
N ARG A 376 14.68 9.38 -3.49
CA ARG A 376 13.33 8.80 -3.46
C ARG A 376 12.35 9.56 -4.37
N LEU A 377 12.42 10.89 -4.43
CA LEU A 377 11.62 11.68 -5.38
C LEU A 377 11.98 11.35 -6.83
N LYS A 378 13.26 11.36 -7.20
CA LYS A 378 13.69 11.01 -8.56
C LYS A 378 13.21 9.60 -8.95
N ASN A 379 13.47 8.63 -8.08
CA ASN A 379 13.08 7.24 -8.32
C ASN A 379 11.56 7.08 -8.45
N SER A 380 10.76 7.88 -7.73
CA SER A 380 9.30 7.80 -7.81
C SER A 380 8.74 8.07 -9.20
N LEU A 381 9.25 9.10 -9.90
CA LEU A 381 8.81 9.39 -11.26
C LEU A 381 9.26 8.30 -12.24
N LYS A 382 10.39 7.63 -11.96
CA LYS A 382 10.85 6.49 -12.77
C LYS A 382 9.96 5.26 -12.58
N VAL A 383 9.75 4.82 -11.34
CA VAL A 383 8.93 3.62 -11.07
C VAL A 383 7.45 3.81 -11.43
N CYS A 384 6.99 5.06 -11.54
CA CYS A 384 5.65 5.41 -12.02
C CYS A 384 5.56 5.59 -13.54
N GLY A 385 6.64 5.32 -14.30
CA GLY A 385 6.62 5.32 -15.76
C GLY A 385 6.72 6.69 -16.42
N LEU A 386 7.00 7.77 -15.69
CA LEU A 386 7.12 9.13 -16.25
C LEU A 386 8.50 9.44 -16.84
N THR A 387 9.54 8.74 -16.40
CA THR A 387 10.93 9.01 -16.82
C THR A 387 11.70 7.75 -17.24
N VAL A 388 10.96 6.70 -17.62
CA VAL A 388 11.56 5.48 -18.19
C VAL A 388 12.12 5.74 -19.58
N ALA A 389 13.18 5.01 -19.94
CA ALA A 389 13.79 5.08 -21.25
C ALA A 389 12.79 4.71 -22.37
N SER A 390 12.85 5.46 -23.48
CA SER A 390 11.92 5.29 -24.60
C SER A 390 12.12 3.99 -25.38
N ASP A 391 13.29 3.37 -25.26
CA ASP A 391 13.62 2.07 -25.87
C ASP A 391 13.07 0.87 -25.09
N GLY A 392 12.45 1.10 -23.93
CA GLY A 392 11.90 0.05 -23.08
C GLY A 392 12.91 -0.68 -22.20
N SER A 393 14.19 -0.31 -22.24
CA SER A 393 15.23 -0.89 -21.38
C SER A 393 14.91 -0.78 -19.89
N GLU A 394 14.12 0.22 -19.50
CA GLU A 394 13.75 0.52 -18.11
C GLU A 394 12.31 0.10 -17.72
N ASP A 395 11.53 -0.52 -18.60
CA ASP A 395 10.13 -0.88 -18.31
C ASP A 395 9.97 -1.80 -17.09
N HIS A 396 10.98 -2.63 -16.85
CA HIS A 396 11.03 -3.54 -15.71
C HIS A 396 11.06 -2.80 -14.36
N LEU A 397 11.35 -1.50 -14.35
CA LEU A 397 11.34 -0.65 -13.15
C LEU A 397 9.93 -0.17 -12.80
N ILE A 398 8.98 -0.18 -13.75
CA ILE A 398 7.61 0.30 -13.55
C ILE A 398 6.91 -0.61 -12.54
N HIS A 399 6.57 -0.08 -11.36
CA HIS A 399 6.22 -0.92 -10.22
C HIS A 399 4.95 -1.73 -10.43
N CYS A 400 3.94 -1.15 -11.09
CA CYS A 400 2.67 -1.82 -11.35
C CYS A 400 2.75 -2.92 -12.43
N PHE A 401 3.86 -2.98 -13.18
CA PHE A 401 4.13 -3.99 -14.21
C PHE A 401 5.14 -5.06 -13.75
N LYS A 402 5.54 -5.06 -12.47
CA LYS A 402 6.40 -6.09 -11.90
C LYS A 402 5.68 -7.44 -11.80
N GLU A 403 6.45 -8.52 -11.83
CA GLU A 403 5.93 -9.87 -11.68
C GLU A 403 5.17 -10.03 -10.35
N GLY A 404 3.97 -10.60 -10.41
CA GLY A 404 3.08 -10.77 -9.26
C GLY A 404 2.17 -9.57 -8.94
N GLU A 405 2.34 -8.43 -9.61
CA GLU A 405 1.42 -7.30 -9.51
C GLU A 405 0.20 -7.47 -10.44
N PRO A 406 -0.96 -6.87 -10.13
CA PRO A 406 -2.19 -7.06 -10.91
C PRO A 406 -2.08 -6.66 -12.39
N CYS A 407 -1.20 -5.71 -12.72
CA CYS A 407 -1.03 -5.19 -14.08
C CYS A 407 0.26 -5.70 -14.75
N ALA A 408 0.87 -6.80 -14.28
CA ALA A 408 2.13 -7.32 -14.79
C ALA A 408 2.17 -7.50 -16.32
N SER A 409 1.04 -7.88 -16.95
CA SER A 409 0.92 -8.02 -18.41
C SER A 409 1.16 -6.72 -19.19
N GLY A 410 1.11 -5.56 -18.53
CA GLY A 410 1.40 -4.27 -19.16
C GLY A 410 2.82 -4.17 -19.72
N ARG A 411 3.78 -4.90 -19.14
CA ARG A 411 5.16 -4.95 -19.66
C ARG A 411 5.22 -5.56 -21.05
N GLU A 412 4.53 -6.68 -21.27
CA GLU A 412 4.48 -7.34 -22.58
C GLU A 412 3.79 -6.45 -23.61
N LEU A 413 2.71 -5.77 -23.22
CA LEU A 413 1.99 -4.82 -24.07
C LEU A 413 2.85 -3.61 -24.46
N LEU A 414 3.69 -3.08 -23.57
CA LEU A 414 4.64 -2.02 -23.90
C LEU A 414 5.68 -2.47 -24.92
N VAL A 415 6.21 -3.69 -24.77
CA VAL A 415 7.17 -4.27 -25.74
C VAL A 415 6.52 -4.43 -27.11
N GLN A 416 5.31 -5.00 -27.16
CA GLN A 416 4.55 -5.17 -28.41
C GLN A 416 4.26 -3.82 -29.09
N GLY A 417 3.81 -2.81 -28.31
CA GLY A 417 3.52 -1.48 -28.83
C GLY A 417 4.74 -0.80 -29.44
N ARG A 418 5.91 -0.90 -28.80
CA ARG A 418 7.16 -0.33 -29.36
C ARG A 418 7.66 -1.08 -30.59
N GLN A 419 7.48 -2.40 -30.66
CA GLN A 419 7.82 -3.17 -31.86
C GLN A 419 6.95 -2.79 -33.05
N ALA A 420 5.65 -2.54 -32.83
CA ALA A 420 4.75 -2.05 -33.86
C ALA A 420 5.15 -0.66 -34.37
N GLU A 421 5.46 0.28 -33.47
CA GLU A 421 5.95 1.62 -33.85
C GLU A 421 7.24 1.58 -34.68
N LEU A 422 8.18 0.69 -34.34
CA LEU A 422 9.43 0.52 -35.09
C LEU A 422 9.20 -0.07 -36.48
N ALA A 423 8.21 -0.95 -36.63
CA ALA A 423 7.84 -1.50 -37.93
C ALA A 423 7.19 -0.43 -38.82
N GLU A 424 6.30 0.40 -38.27
CA GLU A 424 5.64 1.49 -39.00
C GLU A 424 6.61 2.63 -39.38
N ALA A 425 7.54 2.99 -38.48
CA ALA A 425 8.56 4.01 -38.75
C ALA A 425 9.60 3.56 -39.81
N GLY A 426 9.67 2.27 -40.13
CA GLY A 426 10.45 1.73 -41.24
C GLY A 426 9.81 1.98 -42.62
N GLU A 427 8.55 2.42 -42.67
CA GLU A 427 7.77 2.56 -43.91
C GLU A 427 7.38 4.02 -44.26
N GLY A 428 7.76 5.02 -43.46
CA GLY A 428 7.55 6.43 -43.82
C GLY A 428 8.19 7.44 -42.85
N GLU A 429 8.78 8.50 -43.39
CA GLU A 429 9.20 9.66 -42.61
C GLU A 429 7.95 10.42 -42.11
N VAL A 430 7.76 10.48 -40.80
CA VAL A 430 6.67 11.28 -40.19
C VAL A 430 7.11 12.74 -40.16
N GLU A 431 6.40 13.61 -40.89
CA GLU A 431 6.64 15.06 -40.89
C GLU A 431 6.26 15.69 -39.53
N GLU A 432 7.07 16.66 -39.08
CA GLU A 432 6.92 17.36 -37.78
C GLU A 432 5.56 18.08 -37.62
N SER A 433 4.85 18.37 -38.72
CA SER A 433 3.54 19.03 -38.72
C SER A 433 2.37 18.12 -38.33
N ASP A 434 2.46 16.82 -38.62
CA ASP A 434 1.36 15.88 -38.36
C ASP A 434 1.26 15.52 -36.86
N VAL A 435 2.38 15.67 -36.13
CA VAL A 435 2.49 15.45 -34.69
C VAL A 435 1.92 16.62 -33.86
N GLU A 436 1.75 17.81 -34.44
CA GLU A 436 1.10 18.92 -33.73
C GLU A 436 -0.44 18.87 -33.85
N GLU A 437 -0.97 18.37 -34.97
CA GLU A 437 -2.41 18.32 -35.24
C GLU A 437 -3.09 17.06 -34.66
N GLU A 438 -2.44 15.87 -34.66
CA GLU A 438 -2.96 14.68 -33.96
C GLU A 438 -2.97 14.81 -32.43
N PHE A 439 -2.05 15.60 -31.87
CA PHE A 439 -1.74 15.62 -30.43
C PHE A 439 -2.08 16.93 -29.72
N ALA A 440 -2.78 17.84 -30.39
CA ALA A 440 -3.52 18.93 -29.74
C ALA A 440 -4.63 18.38 -28.81
N ASN A 441 -4.97 17.10 -28.95
CA ASN A 441 -5.86 16.37 -28.06
C ASN A 441 -5.09 15.83 -26.86
N GLU A 442 -5.24 16.52 -25.72
CA GLU A 442 -5.02 15.97 -24.39
C GLU A 442 -5.66 14.57 -24.30
N LEU A 443 -4.97 13.62 -23.63
CA LEU A 443 -5.54 12.31 -23.37
C LEU A 443 -6.65 12.45 -22.31
N VAL A 444 -7.87 12.78 -22.75
CA VAL A 444 -9.09 12.68 -21.94
C VAL A 444 -9.68 11.31 -22.21
N ILE A 445 -9.37 10.33 -21.36
CA ILE A 445 -10.13 9.09 -21.34
C ILE A 445 -11.47 9.42 -20.68
N GLU A 446 -12.46 9.80 -21.49
CA GLU A 446 -13.85 9.91 -21.05
C GLU A 446 -14.35 8.51 -20.66
N ASP A 447 -14.51 8.25 -19.36
CA ASP A 447 -15.44 7.21 -18.91
C ASP A 447 -16.83 7.77 -19.27
N ARG A 448 -17.52 7.17 -20.25
CA ARG A 448 -18.97 7.34 -20.38
C ARG A 448 -19.56 6.87 -19.05
N GLY A 449 -19.90 7.81 -18.18
CA GLY A 449 -20.60 7.54 -16.94
C GLY A 449 -22.01 7.08 -17.29
N ASP A 450 -22.36 5.88 -16.84
CA ASP A 450 -23.75 5.57 -16.61
C ASP A 450 -24.22 6.46 -15.45
N ASP A 451 -25.29 7.21 -15.72
CA ASP A 451 -26.10 7.90 -14.74
C ASP A 451 -26.53 6.90 -13.65
N ASP A 452 -25.94 7.00 -12.47
CA ASP A 452 -26.63 6.64 -11.23
C ASP A 452 -26.86 7.94 -10.47
N SER A 453 -27.93 8.62 -10.87
CA SER A 453 -28.69 9.46 -9.97
C SER A 453 -29.16 8.61 -8.80
N ASP A 454 -28.72 8.92 -7.59
CA ASP A 454 -29.47 8.63 -6.37
C ASP A 454 -29.12 9.68 -5.31
N GLU A 455 -30.19 10.11 -4.63
CA GLU A 455 -30.44 11.36 -3.88
C GLU A 455 -29.50 11.69 -2.70
#